data_AF-A0A7C5LG80-F1
#
_entry.id   AF-A0A7C5LG80-F1
#
_cell.length_a   1.000
_cell.length_b   1.000
_cell.length_c   1.000
_cell.angle_alpha   90.00
_cell.angle_beta   90.00
_cell.angle_gamma   90.00
#
_symmetry.space_group_name_H-M   'P 1'
#
loop_
_entity.id
_entity.type
_entity.pdbx_description
1 polymer ?
#
loop_
_entity_poly.entity_id
_entity_poly.type
_entity_poly.pdbx_seq_one_letter_code
_entity_poly.pdbx_strand_id
1 'polypeptide(L)'
;MRFPVGVLLVLVFSTIVGVGDASNNAPPVIWLEAERFAQIGGGSPDAQFVDTMGSVQLLATGCGKPVDDAVTQVTVTVPGEYRLWVRCRDWLPGYSPGLFQVLINGKASAITFGKANDDTWQWMDGGTFELKAGTSEVRLRDLTGWWGRCDAIVLTQGDFKPSNDWQ
;
A
#
# COMPACT_ATOMS: atom_id res chain seq x y z
N MET A 1 15.44 28.78 -78.32
CA MET A 1 15.10 27.46 -77.75
C MET A 1 14.46 27.70 -76.38
N ARG A 2 13.17 27.38 -76.23
CA ARG A 2 12.39 27.50 -74.98
C ARG A 2 12.15 26.08 -74.44
N PHE A 3 12.56 25.79 -73.21
CA PHE A 3 12.16 24.58 -72.48
C PHE A 3 10.96 24.93 -71.59
N PRO A 4 9.88 24.12 -71.53
CA PRO A 4 8.78 24.39 -70.62
C PRO A 4 9.10 23.90 -69.20
N VAL A 5 8.71 24.72 -68.23
CA VAL A 5 8.79 24.48 -66.79
C VAL A 5 7.76 23.43 -66.38
N GLY A 6 8.20 22.41 -65.66
CA GLY A 6 7.32 21.38 -65.08
C GLY A 6 6.56 21.90 -63.86
N VAL A 7 5.30 21.48 -63.73
CA VAL A 7 4.49 21.67 -62.52
C VAL A 7 4.42 20.31 -61.82
N LEU A 8 5.09 20.19 -60.68
CA LEU A 8 5.00 19.04 -59.80
C LEU A 8 3.86 19.27 -58.81
N LEU A 9 2.78 18.50 -58.93
CA LEU A 9 1.67 18.50 -57.98
C LEU A 9 2.08 17.71 -56.73
N VAL A 10 2.33 18.38 -55.61
CA VAL A 10 2.60 17.74 -54.32
C VAL A 10 1.27 17.56 -53.58
N LEU A 11 0.76 16.33 -53.53
CA LEU A 11 -0.37 15.95 -52.67
C LEU A 11 0.14 15.72 -51.25
N VAL A 12 -0.15 16.64 -50.33
CA VAL A 12 0.13 16.47 -48.90
C VAL A 12 -1.05 15.74 -48.26
N PHE A 13 -0.90 14.43 -48.03
CA PHE A 13 -1.77 13.69 -47.12
C PHE A 13 -1.35 13.99 -45.67
N SER A 14 -2.08 14.89 -44.99
CA SER A 14 -1.95 15.02 -43.53
C SER A 14 -2.76 13.92 -42.87
N THR A 15 -2.08 12.89 -42.38
CA THR A 15 -2.66 11.94 -41.42
C THR A 15 -2.70 12.63 -40.06
N ILE A 16 -3.90 13.04 -39.62
CA ILE A 16 -4.12 13.38 -38.22
C ILE A 16 -4.07 12.08 -37.44
N VAL A 17 -2.94 11.80 -36.79
CA VAL A 17 -2.86 10.76 -35.76
C VAL A 17 -3.56 11.33 -34.54
N GLY A 18 -4.79 10.89 -34.29
CA GLY A 18 -5.46 11.13 -33.02
C GLY A 18 -4.69 10.39 -31.93
N VAL A 19 -3.93 11.13 -31.11
CA VAL A 19 -3.41 10.60 -29.86
C VAL A 19 -4.59 10.52 -28.92
N GLY A 20 -5.20 9.33 -28.82
CA GLY A 20 -6.10 9.03 -27.72
C GLY A 20 -5.24 8.89 -26.47
N ASP A 21 -5.40 9.79 -25.50
CA ASP A 21 -4.94 9.56 -24.15
C ASP A 21 -5.67 8.31 -23.63
N ALA A 22 -5.03 7.16 -23.75
CA ALA A 22 -5.37 6.02 -22.92
C ALA A 22 -4.95 6.41 -21.50
N SER A 23 -5.79 7.16 -20.80
CA SER A 23 -5.67 7.24 -19.35
C SER A 23 -5.78 5.81 -18.85
N ASN A 24 -4.67 5.26 -18.35
CA ASN A 24 -4.70 4.02 -17.58
C ASN A 24 -5.60 4.30 -16.37
N ASN A 25 -6.90 4.01 -16.51
CA ASN A 25 -7.89 4.09 -15.44
C ASN A 25 -7.72 2.90 -14.47
N ALA A 26 -6.46 2.52 -14.20
CA ALA A 26 -6.19 1.63 -13.08
C ALA A 26 -6.59 2.39 -11.80
N PRO A 27 -7.36 1.76 -10.90
CA PRO A 27 -7.76 2.41 -9.68
C PRO A 27 -6.52 2.86 -8.88
N PRO A 28 -6.58 4.00 -8.18
CA PRO A 28 -5.48 4.46 -7.35
C PRO A 28 -5.05 3.41 -6.32
N VAL A 29 -3.75 3.16 -6.25
CA VAL A 29 -3.10 2.28 -5.27
C VAL A 29 -2.01 3.08 -4.56
N ILE A 30 -2.06 3.11 -3.23
CA ILE A 30 -1.03 3.65 -2.35
C ILE A 30 -0.43 2.46 -1.60
N TRP A 31 0.85 2.18 -1.86
CA TRP A 31 1.59 1.07 -1.24
C TRP A 31 2.61 1.61 -0.25
N LEU A 32 2.63 1.06 0.95
CA LEU A 32 3.52 1.48 2.04
C LEU A 32 4.20 0.26 2.65
N GLU A 33 5.53 0.26 2.61
CA GLU A 33 6.36 -0.68 3.34
C GLU A 33 6.48 -0.19 4.80
N ALA A 34 6.06 -1.00 5.76
CA ALA A 34 5.91 -0.59 7.16
C ALA A 34 7.25 -0.22 7.80
N GLU A 35 8.33 -0.91 7.43
CA GLU A 35 9.70 -0.60 7.86
C GLU A 35 10.23 0.73 7.30
N ARG A 36 9.57 1.30 6.29
CA ARG A 36 9.89 2.60 5.68
C ARG A 36 9.05 3.75 6.24
N PHE A 37 8.28 3.53 7.29
CA PHE A 37 7.55 4.60 7.95
C PHE A 37 8.51 5.70 8.42
N ALA A 38 8.11 6.97 8.25
CA ALA A 38 8.94 8.11 8.62
C ALA A 38 9.34 8.11 10.10
N GLN A 39 8.46 7.58 10.96
CA GLN A 39 8.73 7.25 12.35
C GLN A 39 8.36 5.79 12.57
N ILE A 40 9.32 4.96 12.99
CA ILE A 40 9.06 3.54 13.27
C ILE A 40 8.61 3.28 14.72
N GLY A 41 8.51 4.32 15.54
CA GLY A 41 8.09 4.22 16.95
C GLY A 41 9.00 3.28 17.74
N GLY A 42 8.41 2.41 18.56
CA GLY A 42 9.14 1.29 19.19
C GLY A 42 9.15 0.00 18.35
N GLY A 43 8.84 0.11 17.06
CA GLY A 43 9.06 -0.95 16.09
C GLY A 43 10.53 -1.08 15.69
N SER A 44 10.91 -2.28 15.27
CA SER A 44 12.22 -2.58 14.69
C SER A 44 12.03 -3.17 13.29
N PRO A 45 12.78 -2.71 12.27
CA PRO A 45 12.92 -3.45 11.02
C PRO A 45 13.49 -4.84 11.34
N ASP A 46 12.85 -5.87 10.81
CA ASP A 46 13.20 -7.27 11.06
C ASP A 46 13.27 -8.04 9.75
N ALA A 47 14.40 -8.73 9.55
CA ALA A 47 14.73 -9.42 8.31
C ALA A 47 14.52 -10.95 8.42
N GLN A 48 13.85 -11.44 9.46
CA GLN A 48 13.71 -12.88 9.74
C GLN A 48 13.12 -13.67 8.57
N PHE A 49 12.28 -13.03 7.76
CA PHE A 49 11.54 -13.68 6.68
C PHE A 49 11.91 -13.17 5.29
N VAL A 50 13.00 -12.41 5.11
CA VAL A 50 13.34 -11.84 3.78
C VAL A 50 13.51 -12.92 2.71
N ASP A 51 14.01 -14.09 3.07
CA ASP A 51 14.22 -15.25 2.20
C ASP A 51 12.92 -15.90 1.70
N THR A 52 11.84 -15.80 2.47
CA THR A 52 10.53 -16.42 2.17
C THR A 52 9.46 -15.41 1.75
N MET A 53 9.53 -14.19 2.29
CA MET A 53 8.55 -13.11 2.09
C MET A 53 9.04 -12.08 1.04
N GLY A 54 10.35 -12.02 0.79
CA GLY A 54 10.98 -11.05 -0.11
C GLY A 54 11.12 -9.63 0.44
N SER A 55 10.73 -9.37 1.69
CA SER A 55 10.70 -8.04 2.28
C SER A 55 11.11 -8.04 3.77
N VAL A 56 11.42 -6.85 4.28
CA VAL A 56 11.68 -6.60 5.71
C VAL A 56 10.37 -6.16 6.34
N GLN A 57 10.02 -6.69 7.50
CA GLN A 57 8.82 -6.29 8.24
C GLN A 57 9.15 -5.26 9.32
N LEU A 58 8.12 -4.58 9.82
CA LEU A 58 8.16 -3.88 11.09
C LEU A 58 7.65 -4.78 12.23
N LEU A 59 8.46 -4.90 13.28
CA LEU A 59 8.21 -5.75 14.45
C LEU A 59 8.09 -4.91 15.73
N ALA A 60 6.98 -4.98 16.46
CA ALA A 60 6.85 -4.29 17.75
C ALA A 60 7.71 -4.95 18.86
N THR A 61 8.54 -4.20 19.59
CA THR A 61 9.53 -4.79 20.53
C THR A 61 9.26 -4.46 22.02
N GLY A 62 7.99 -4.38 22.39
CA GLY A 62 7.56 -3.85 23.70
C GLY A 62 7.65 -4.80 24.90
N CYS A 63 7.88 -6.10 24.68
CA CYS A 63 7.93 -7.14 25.72
C CYS A 63 6.73 -7.08 26.68
N GLY A 64 5.52 -7.04 26.11
CA GLY A 64 4.25 -7.04 26.85
C GLY A 64 3.72 -5.68 27.27
N LYS A 65 4.33 -4.61 26.79
CA LYS A 65 3.79 -3.25 26.86
C LYS A 65 3.66 -2.70 25.44
N PRO A 66 2.52 -2.11 25.05
CA PRO A 66 2.39 -1.45 23.77
C PRO A 66 3.55 -0.47 23.53
N VAL A 67 4.15 -0.54 22.34
CA VAL A 67 5.20 0.39 21.93
C VAL A 67 4.63 1.68 21.36
N ASP A 68 5.47 2.72 21.28
CA ASP A 68 5.12 3.95 20.57
C ASP A 68 4.72 3.65 19.13
N ASP A 69 3.67 4.31 18.66
CA ASP A 69 3.11 4.14 17.32
C ASP A 69 4.17 4.41 16.23
N ALA A 70 4.14 3.62 15.16
CA ALA A 70 4.84 3.97 13.92
C ALA A 70 3.93 4.86 13.07
N VAL A 71 4.49 5.90 12.45
CA VAL A 71 3.74 6.94 11.73
C VAL A 71 4.42 7.29 10.41
N THR A 72 3.62 7.44 9.37
CA THR A 72 4.03 8.01 8.09
C THR A 72 2.91 8.88 7.50
N GLN A 73 3.20 9.56 6.40
CA GLN A 73 2.22 10.34 5.66
C GLN A 73 2.21 9.92 4.20
N VAL A 74 1.02 9.94 3.60
CA VAL A 74 0.82 9.65 2.18
C VAL A 74 0.12 10.81 1.49
N THR A 75 0.41 10.98 0.21
CA THR A 75 -0.32 11.93 -0.63
C THR A 75 -1.42 11.20 -1.37
N VAL A 76 -2.67 11.59 -1.10
CA VAL A 76 -3.85 11.11 -1.81
C VAL A 76 -4.10 12.05 -2.99
N THR A 77 -4.01 11.54 -4.21
CA THR A 77 -4.21 12.34 -5.43
C THR A 77 -5.68 12.37 -5.86
N VAL A 78 -6.40 11.26 -5.66
CA VAL A 78 -7.82 11.11 -6.01
C VAL A 78 -8.62 10.92 -4.71
N PRO A 79 -9.54 11.82 -4.35
CA PRO A 79 -10.37 11.64 -3.17
C PRO A 79 -11.40 10.52 -3.36
N GLY A 80 -11.88 9.93 -2.27
CA GLY A 80 -12.97 8.96 -2.26
C GLY A 80 -12.74 7.82 -1.27
N GLU A 81 -13.49 6.73 -1.44
CA GLU A 81 -13.37 5.54 -0.60
C GLU A 81 -12.14 4.71 -1.00
N TYR A 82 -11.30 4.37 -0.01
CA TYR A 82 -10.16 3.48 -0.15
C TYR A 82 -10.34 2.27 0.77
N ARG A 83 -10.12 1.07 0.23
CA ARG A 83 -9.99 -0.16 1.02
C ARG A 83 -8.58 -0.28 1.56
N LEU A 84 -8.49 -0.66 2.83
CA LEU A 84 -7.25 -0.95 3.52
C LEU A 84 -6.95 -2.45 3.41
N TRP A 85 -5.77 -2.79 2.91
CA TRP A 85 -5.18 -4.12 3.01
C TRP A 85 -3.90 -4.04 3.83
N VAL A 86 -3.69 -5.01 4.72
CA VAL A 86 -2.46 -5.11 5.52
C VAL A 86 -1.86 -6.49 5.37
N ARG A 87 -0.58 -6.58 5.00
CA ARG A 87 0.16 -7.84 5.02
C ARG A 87 0.77 -8.02 6.41
N CYS A 88 0.29 -9.01 7.14
CA CYS A 88 0.71 -9.28 8.50
C CYS A 88 0.73 -10.78 8.80
N ARG A 89 1.28 -11.13 9.97
CA ARG A 89 1.38 -12.51 10.45
C ARG A 89 0.99 -12.59 11.91
N ASP A 90 0.12 -13.54 12.26
CA ASP A 90 -0.03 -14.00 13.64
C ASP A 90 1.07 -15.01 13.93
N TRP A 91 2.00 -14.69 14.81
CA TRP A 91 3.18 -15.55 15.04
C TRP A 91 2.93 -16.67 16.05
N LEU A 92 1.80 -16.64 16.76
CA LEU A 92 1.38 -17.71 17.66
C LEU A 92 -0.16 -17.85 17.64
N PRO A 93 -0.69 -18.47 16.58
CA PRO A 93 -2.13 -18.73 16.45
C PRO A 93 -2.67 -19.47 17.68
N GLY A 94 -3.83 -19.03 18.17
CA GLY A 94 -4.44 -19.52 19.42
C GLY A 94 -4.27 -18.57 20.61
N TYR A 95 -3.25 -17.74 20.60
CA TYR A 95 -3.07 -16.65 21.58
C TYR A 95 -3.12 -15.27 20.94
N SER A 96 -2.70 -15.15 19.67
CA SER A 96 -2.64 -13.90 18.90
C SER A 96 -2.03 -12.74 19.71
N PRO A 97 -0.79 -12.91 20.21
CA PRO A 97 -0.22 -11.96 21.15
C PRO A 97 0.16 -10.63 20.49
N GLY A 98 0.52 -10.58 19.20
CA GLY A 98 1.02 -9.39 18.50
C GLY A 98 -0.06 -8.55 17.83
N LEU A 99 -1.07 -8.10 18.58
CA LEU A 99 -2.20 -7.37 18.02
C LEU A 99 -1.88 -5.89 17.78
N PHE A 100 -2.39 -5.35 16.68
CA PHE A 100 -2.25 -3.95 16.32
C PHE A 100 -3.44 -3.43 15.49
N GLN A 101 -3.53 -2.10 15.34
CA GLN A 101 -4.48 -1.43 14.45
C GLN A 101 -3.75 -0.49 13.48
N VAL A 102 -4.32 -0.33 12.29
CA VAL A 102 -3.95 0.77 11.40
C VAL A 102 -4.92 1.92 11.64
N LEU A 103 -4.39 3.13 11.80
CA LEU A 103 -5.18 4.35 11.88
C LEU A 103 -4.89 5.21 10.65
N ILE A 104 -5.95 5.68 10.00
CA ILE A 104 -5.86 6.65 8.90
C ILE A 104 -6.50 7.96 9.38
N ASN A 105 -5.72 9.03 9.44
CA ASN A 105 -6.13 10.32 10.02
C ASN A 105 -6.81 10.18 11.40
N GLY A 106 -6.26 9.29 12.24
CA GLY A 106 -6.77 9.02 13.59
C GLY A 106 -7.99 8.08 13.66
N LYS A 107 -8.62 7.70 12.53
CA LYS A 107 -9.69 6.69 12.50
C LYS A 107 -9.06 5.30 12.45
N ALA A 108 -9.44 4.39 13.35
CA ALA A 108 -8.96 3.01 13.37
C ALA A 108 -9.61 2.12 12.29
N SER A 109 -8.89 1.09 11.87
CA SER A 109 -9.35 0.00 11.02
C SER A 109 -10.54 -0.74 11.63
N ALA A 110 -11.37 -1.33 10.76
CA ALA A 110 -12.57 -2.08 11.16
C ALA A 110 -12.22 -3.35 11.96
N ILE A 111 -11.01 -3.88 11.78
CA ILE A 111 -10.50 -5.04 12.50
C ILE A 111 -9.21 -4.70 13.27
N THR A 112 -8.87 -5.60 14.18
CA THR A 112 -7.55 -5.70 14.80
C THR A 112 -6.72 -6.72 14.02
N PHE A 113 -5.50 -6.34 13.62
CA PHE A 113 -4.56 -7.18 12.88
C PHE A 113 -3.67 -8.01 13.83
N GLY A 114 -2.92 -8.95 13.27
CA GLY A 114 -2.08 -9.87 14.04
C GLY A 114 -2.85 -11.03 14.68
N LYS A 115 -4.08 -11.28 14.21
CA LYS A 115 -4.94 -12.39 14.63
C LYS A 115 -5.36 -13.22 13.42
N ALA A 116 -4.92 -14.47 13.37
CA ALA A 116 -5.23 -15.38 12.28
C ALA A 116 -5.39 -16.83 12.76
N ASN A 117 -5.85 -17.71 11.86
CA ASN A 117 -6.02 -19.13 12.15
C ASN A 117 -4.72 -19.95 12.00
N ASP A 118 -3.73 -19.41 11.30
CA ASP A 118 -2.42 -19.99 11.09
C ASP A 118 -1.34 -18.89 11.15
N ASP A 119 -0.09 -19.30 11.10
CA ASP A 119 1.06 -18.41 11.22
C ASP A 119 1.63 -18.00 9.86
N THR A 120 0.81 -18.01 8.80
CA THR A 120 1.26 -17.58 7.47
C THR A 120 1.15 -16.07 7.32
N TRP A 121 2.00 -15.52 6.45
CA TRP A 121 1.83 -14.15 5.98
C TRP A 121 0.57 -14.03 5.13
N GLN A 122 -0.27 -13.03 5.39
CA GLN A 122 -1.52 -12.88 4.67
C GLN A 122 -1.95 -11.44 4.53
N TRP A 123 -2.63 -11.13 3.42
CA TRP A 123 -3.36 -9.88 3.26
C TRP A 123 -4.70 -9.93 3.99
N MET A 124 -4.86 -9.07 4.99
CA MET A 124 -6.10 -8.90 5.74
C MET A 124 -6.84 -7.63 5.30
N ASP A 125 -8.15 -7.73 5.11
CA ASP A 125 -9.04 -6.59 4.82
C ASP A 125 -9.29 -5.79 6.10
N GLY A 126 -8.86 -4.53 6.10
CA GLY A 126 -8.98 -3.58 7.20
C GLY A 126 -10.25 -2.74 7.18
N GLY A 127 -11.13 -2.93 6.20
CA GLY A 127 -12.29 -2.08 5.94
C GLY A 127 -11.96 -0.88 5.04
N THR A 128 -12.88 0.08 4.99
CA THR A 128 -12.78 1.24 4.10
C THR A 128 -12.64 2.58 4.85
N PHE A 129 -11.98 3.52 4.17
CA PHE A 129 -11.71 4.88 4.65
C PHE A 129 -12.06 5.88 3.56
N GLU A 130 -12.79 6.93 3.93
CA GLU A 130 -13.01 8.09 3.07
C GLU A 130 -11.80 9.03 3.15
N LEU A 131 -11.08 9.19 2.04
CA LEU A 131 -9.89 10.02 1.95
C LEU A 131 -10.15 11.27 1.10
N LYS A 132 -9.64 12.41 1.57
CA LYS A 132 -9.60 13.64 0.80
C LYS A 132 -8.28 13.74 0.04
N ALA A 133 -8.26 14.48 -1.07
CA ALA A 133 -7.02 14.81 -1.74
C ALA A 133 -6.09 15.60 -0.80
N GLY A 134 -4.79 15.34 -0.89
CA GLY A 134 -3.76 15.92 -0.04
C GLY A 134 -3.14 14.91 0.93
N THR A 135 -2.56 15.40 2.01
CA THR A 135 -1.83 14.57 2.98
C THR A 135 -2.80 13.81 3.89
N SER A 136 -2.58 12.51 4.03
CA SER A 136 -3.20 11.67 5.06
C SER A 136 -2.13 11.02 5.93
N GLU A 137 -2.32 11.05 7.24
CA GLU A 137 -1.49 10.31 8.18
C GLU A 137 -1.89 8.84 8.18
N VAL A 138 -0.89 7.96 8.15
CA VAL A 138 -1.04 6.52 8.34
C VAL A 138 -0.22 6.13 9.57
N ARG A 139 -0.84 5.36 10.46
CA ARG A 139 -0.28 5.04 11.77
C ARG A 139 -0.50 3.57 12.09
N LEU A 140 0.53 2.91 12.58
CA LEU A 140 0.45 1.58 13.18
C LEU A 140 0.48 1.72 14.69
N ARG A 141 -0.59 1.27 15.33
CA ARG A 141 -0.74 1.26 16.78
C ARG A 141 -0.64 -0.14 17.31
N ASP A 142 0.43 -0.42 18.04
CA ASP A 142 0.56 -1.64 18.81
C ASP A 142 -0.47 -1.64 19.96
N LEU A 143 -1.10 -2.78 20.20
CA LEU A 143 -2.09 -2.96 21.27
C LEU A 143 -1.57 -3.85 22.40
N THR A 144 -0.42 -4.50 22.22
CA THR A 144 -0.04 -5.66 23.05
C THR A 144 1.40 -5.65 23.51
N GLY A 145 2.34 -5.13 22.70
CA GLY A 145 3.76 -5.19 23.02
C GLY A 145 4.41 -6.54 22.74
N TRP A 146 3.70 -7.49 22.13
CA TRP A 146 4.22 -8.85 21.91
C TRP A 146 4.48 -9.13 20.43
N TRP A 147 5.41 -8.38 19.84
CA TRP A 147 5.93 -8.68 18.50
C TRP A 147 4.83 -8.72 17.42
N GLY A 148 3.98 -7.69 17.40
CA GLY A 148 3.11 -7.44 16.24
C GLY A 148 3.94 -7.28 14.97
N ARG A 149 3.51 -7.96 13.90
CA ARG A 149 4.25 -8.09 12.63
C ARG A 149 3.45 -7.46 11.50
N CYS A 150 3.95 -6.37 10.95
CA CYS A 150 3.37 -5.70 9.79
C CYS A 150 4.44 -5.56 8.72
N ASP A 151 4.17 -6.08 7.53
CA ASP A 151 5.05 -5.95 6.38
C ASP A 151 4.64 -4.73 5.55
N ALA A 152 3.43 -4.75 5.00
CA ALA A 152 2.97 -3.69 4.11
C ALA A 152 1.53 -3.26 4.41
N ILE A 153 1.24 -2.00 4.07
CA ILE A 153 -0.10 -1.42 4.06
C ILE A 153 -0.41 -0.95 2.64
N VAL A 154 -1.59 -1.31 2.15
CA VAL A 154 -2.10 -0.85 0.86
C VAL A 154 -3.44 -0.17 1.05
N LEU A 155 -3.57 1.05 0.53
CA LEU A 155 -4.84 1.74 0.37
C LEU A 155 -5.17 1.77 -1.12
N THR A 156 -6.33 1.24 -1.50
CA THR A 156 -6.71 1.15 -2.91
C THR A 156 -8.18 1.51 -3.13
N GLN A 157 -8.50 2.07 -4.30
CA GLN A 157 -9.88 2.17 -4.76
C GLN A 157 -10.23 0.97 -5.67
N GLY A 158 -11.52 0.80 -5.98
CA GLY A 158 -12.02 -0.26 -6.86
C GLY A 158 -11.74 -1.68 -6.35
N ASP A 159 -11.59 -2.62 -7.29
CA ASP A 159 -11.53 -4.06 -6.99
C ASP A 159 -10.10 -4.61 -6.86
N PHE A 160 -9.09 -3.74 -6.80
CA PHE A 160 -7.71 -4.20 -6.60
C PHE A 160 -7.56 -4.88 -5.24
N LYS A 161 -7.00 -6.09 -5.28
CA LYS A 161 -6.57 -6.85 -4.11
C LYS A 161 -5.11 -7.27 -4.34
N PRO A 162 -4.21 -7.02 -3.40
CA PRO A 162 -2.83 -7.51 -3.50
C PRO A 162 -2.80 -9.03 -3.68
N SER A 163 -1.93 -9.51 -4.58
CA SER A 163 -1.76 -10.95 -4.81
C SER A 163 -0.94 -11.61 -3.70
N ASN A 164 -1.18 -12.92 -3.52
CA ASN A 164 -0.37 -13.81 -2.69
C ASN A 164 0.72 -14.54 -3.50
N ASP A 165 0.84 -14.31 -4.82
CA ASP A 165 1.68 -15.11 -5.75
C ASP A 165 3.21 -14.97 -5.55
N TRP A 166 3.66 -14.47 -4.39
CA TRP A 166 5.06 -14.30 -4.00
C TRP A 166 5.39 -14.99 -2.66
N GLN A 167 4.64 -16.04 -2.31
CA GLN A 167 4.94 -16.95 -1.19
C GLN A 167 5.70 -18.19 -1.65
#